data_AF-G9QLZ2-F1
#
_entry.id   AF-G9QLZ2-F1
#
_cell.length_a   1.000
_cell.length_b   1.000
_cell.length_c   1.000
_cell.angle_alpha   90.00
_cell.angle_beta   90.00
_cell.angle_gamma   90.00
#
_symmetry.space_group_name_H-M   'P 1'
#
loop_
_entity.id
_entity.type
_entity.pdbx_description
1 polymer ?
#
loop_
_entity_poly.entity_id
_entity_poly.type
_entity_poly.pdbx_seq_one_letter_code
_entity_poly.pdbx_strand_id
1 'polypeptide(L)'
;MNYTQNRKISQITPSTLIVGIDIAKDKHVARAQDDRGIEFGKRLIFENRIHGYQKLLDWVSRHQRNTKKHMSFLVLSRPVISG
;
A
#
# COMPACT_ATOMS: atom_id res chain seq x y z
N MET A 1 6.99 -10.30 -38.92
CA MET A 1 5.72 -9.95 -38.24
C MET A 1 5.63 -10.73 -36.93
N ASN A 2 5.93 -10.07 -35.79
CA ASN A 2 5.88 -10.68 -34.45
C ASN A 2 4.99 -9.82 -33.52
N TYR A 3 3.73 -9.62 -33.92
CA TYR A 3 2.81 -8.68 -33.26
C TYR A 3 1.86 -9.34 -32.24
N THR A 4 1.99 -10.65 -31.98
CA THR A 4 0.98 -11.41 -31.22
C THR A 4 1.44 -11.93 -29.85
N GLN A 5 2.75 -12.07 -29.60
CA GLN A 5 3.24 -12.58 -28.31
C GLN A 5 3.28 -11.53 -27.20
N ASN A 6 3.60 -10.27 -27.51
CA ASN A 6 3.70 -9.20 -26.51
C ASN A 6 2.35 -8.75 -25.92
N ARG A 7 1.24 -9.14 -26.53
CA ARG A 7 -0.10 -8.74 -26.07
C ARG A 7 -0.59 -9.53 -24.85
N LYS A 8 -0.02 -10.73 -24.59
CA LYS A 8 -0.33 -11.54 -23.39
C LYS A 8 0.51 -11.14 -22.17
N ILE A 9 1.74 -10.64 -22.37
CA ILE A 9 2.62 -10.22 -21.26
C ILE A 9 2.14 -8.90 -20.63
N SER A 10 1.46 -8.04 -21.41
CA SER A 10 0.85 -6.80 -20.89
C SER A 10 -0.49 -7.01 -20.17
N GLN A 11 -0.97 -8.26 -20.02
CA GLN A 11 -2.20 -8.59 -19.31
C GLN A 11 -1.99 -8.90 -17.81
N ILE A 12 -0.75 -8.86 -17.31
CA ILE A 12 -0.51 -8.77 -15.88
C ILE A 12 -0.89 -7.34 -15.52
N THR A 13 -2.10 -7.12 -15.01
CA THR A 13 -2.54 -5.81 -14.52
C THR A 13 -1.53 -5.33 -13.46
N PRO A 14 -0.60 -4.42 -13.77
CA PRO A 14 0.32 -3.83 -12.80
C PRO A 14 -0.44 -2.70 -12.12
N SER A 15 -1.65 -3.03 -11.65
CA SER A 15 -2.70 -2.08 -11.31
C SER A 15 -3.14 -2.26 -9.88
N THR A 16 -2.30 -2.85 -9.03
CA THR A 16 -2.60 -3.02 -7.61
C THR A 16 -1.54 -2.32 -6.78
N LEU A 17 -1.94 -1.24 -6.11
CA LEU A 17 -1.14 -0.61 -5.08
C LEU A 17 -1.42 -1.33 -3.75
N ILE A 18 -0.40 -1.98 -3.21
CA ILE A 18 -0.45 -2.68 -1.93
C ILE A 18 -0.06 -1.69 -0.84
N VAL A 19 -0.94 -1.47 0.13
CA VAL A 19 -0.64 -0.66 1.32
C VAL A 19 -0.46 -1.58 2.52
N GLY A 20 0.80 -1.79 2.90
CA GLY A 20 1.18 -2.55 4.09
C GLY A 20 1.16 -1.67 5.33
N ILE A 21 0.36 -2.01 6.35
CA ILE A 21 0.27 -1.26 7.60
C ILE A 21 0.73 -2.14 8.77
N ASP A 22 1.83 -1.76 9.41
CA ASP A 22 2.29 -2.34 10.67
C ASP A 22 1.61 -1.60 11.82
N ILE A 23 0.74 -2.32 12.54
CA ILE A 23 -0.04 -1.79 13.66
C ILE A 23 0.70 -2.09 14.96
N ALA A 24 1.28 -1.05 15.57
CA ALA A 24 1.80 -1.09 16.95
C ALA A 24 0.96 -0.27 17.94
N LYS A 25 1.27 -0.37 19.24
CA LYS A 25 0.46 0.20 20.34
C LYS A 25 0.22 1.71 20.21
N ASP A 26 1.28 2.48 19.97
CA ASP A 26 1.23 3.95 20.00
C ASP A 26 1.28 4.58 18.59
N LYS A 27 2.10 4.01 17.70
CA LYS A 27 2.31 4.52 16.34
C LYS A 27 2.26 3.38 15.33
N HIS A 28 1.56 3.61 14.23
CA HIS A 28 1.46 2.71 13.10
C HIS A 28 2.38 3.19 11.97
N VAL A 29 2.80 2.25 11.13
CA VAL A 29 3.63 2.55 9.96
C VAL A 29 2.95 2.00 8.71
N ALA A 30 2.60 2.85 7.77
CA ALA A 30 2.08 2.46 6.46
C ALA A 30 3.14 2.64 5.36
N ARG A 31 3.20 1.67 4.44
CA ARG A 31 4.04 1.68 3.24
C ARG A 31 3.21 1.31 2.03
N ALA A 32 3.51 1.93 0.90
CA ALA A 32 2.87 1.63 -0.38
C ALA A 32 3.88 0.91 -1.26
N GLN A 33 3.47 -0.19 -1.88
CA GLN A 33 4.28 -1.02 -2.77
C GLN A 33 3.46 -1.46 -3.98
N ASP A 34 4.11 -1.69 -5.12
CA ASP A 34 3.45 -2.32 -6.27
C ASP A 34 3.36 -3.84 -6.11
N ASP A 35 2.65 -4.51 -7.03
CA ASP A 35 2.65 -5.98 -7.16
C ASP A 35 4.06 -6.58 -7.31
N ARG A 36 5.03 -5.77 -7.75
CA ARG A 36 6.45 -6.13 -7.90
C ARG A 36 7.30 -5.90 -6.63
N GLY A 37 6.70 -5.43 -5.53
CA GLY A 37 7.40 -5.10 -4.29
C GLY A 37 8.21 -3.80 -4.34
N ILE A 38 8.04 -2.97 -5.37
CA ILE A 38 8.70 -1.67 -5.48
C ILE A 38 7.99 -0.68 -4.54
N GLU A 39 8.71 -0.14 -3.55
CA GLU A 39 8.19 0.86 -2.62
C GLU A 39 7.91 2.20 -3.32
N PHE A 40 6.71 2.74 -3.10
CA PHE A 40 6.31 4.06 -3.56
C PHE A 40 6.49 5.08 -2.43
N GLY A 41 7.45 5.99 -2.62
CA GLY A 41 7.61 7.17 -1.79
C GLY A 41 8.01 6.88 -0.34
N LYS A 42 7.74 7.85 0.54
CA LYS A 42 8.11 7.80 1.96
C LYS A 42 7.02 7.13 2.78
N ARG A 43 7.41 6.22 3.69
CA ARG A 43 6.51 5.61 4.69
C ARG A 43 5.75 6.68 5.47
N LEU A 44 4.48 6.41 5.76
CA LEU A 44 3.66 7.22 6.66
C LEU A 44 3.78 6.64 8.07
N ILE A 45 4.08 7.49 9.05
CA ILE A 45 3.98 7.15 10.47
C ILE A 45 2.81 7.95 11.04
N PHE A 46 1.86 7.27 11.67
CA PHE A 46 0.67 7.89 12.23
C PHE A 46 0.34 7.31 13.61
N GLU A 47 -0.39 8.06 14.43
CA GLU A 47 -0.74 7.64 15.79
C GLU A 47 -1.96 6.72 15.80
N ASN A 48 -2.08 5.89 16.84
CA ASN A 48 -3.27 5.11 17.12
C ASN A 48 -4.42 5.98 17.66
N ARG A 49 -4.85 6.96 16.86
CA ARG A 49 -5.93 7.92 17.16
C ARG A 49 -6.67 8.26 15.87
N ILE A 50 -7.92 8.74 15.99
CA ILE A 50 -8.77 9.15 14.85
C ILE A 50 -8.01 10.07 13.88
N HIS A 51 -7.31 11.08 14.39
CA HIS A 51 -6.49 11.99 13.58
C HIS A 51 -5.37 11.29 12.80
N GLY A 52 -4.81 10.21 13.34
CA GLY A 52 -3.81 9.39 12.66
C GLY A 52 -4.42 8.59 11.51
N TYR A 53 -5.59 7.99 11.70
CA TYR A 53 -6.31 7.30 10.63
C TYR A 53 -6.79 8.26 9.54
N GLN A 54 -7.17 9.49 9.89
CA GLN A 54 -7.47 10.52 8.88
C GLN A 54 -6.24 10.83 8.01
N LYS A 55 -5.05 10.97 8.62
CA LYS A 55 -3.79 11.14 7.88
C LYS A 55 -3.49 9.96 6.97
N LEU A 56 -3.83 8.74 7.38
CA LEU A 56 -3.70 7.54 6.55
C LEU A 56 -4.61 7.63 5.32
N LEU A 57 -5.88 7.98 5.49
CA LEU A 57 -6.84 8.13 4.38
C LEU A 57 -6.38 9.20 3.37
N ASP A 58 -5.89 10.34 3.86
CA ASP A 58 -5.37 11.42 3.00
C ASP A 58 -4.11 11.01 2.25
N TRP A 59 -3.24 10.24 2.90
CA TRP A 59 -2.03 9.69 2.29
C TRP A 59 -2.37 8.66 1.22
N VAL A 60 -3.28 7.74 1.51
CA VAL A 60 -3.86 6.77 0.58
C VAL A 60 -4.46 7.45 -0.65
N SER A 61 -5.32 8.45 -0.44
CA SER A 61 -6.01 9.18 -1.51
C SER A 61 -5.03 9.93 -2.43
N ARG A 62 -3.88 10.37 -1.91
CA ARG A 62 -2.80 10.94 -2.73
C ARG A 62 -2.13 9.89 -3.61
N HIS A 63 -1.86 8.69 -3.08
CA HIS A 63 -1.22 7.62 -3.85
C HIS A 63 -2.16 7.03 -4.90
N GLN A 64 -3.46 6.92 -4.62
CA GLN A 64 -4.48 6.51 -5.60
C GLN A 64 -4.54 7.45 -6.81
N ARG A 65 -4.58 8.77 -6.58
CA ARG A 65 -4.61 9.76 -7.67
C ARG A 65 -3.38 9.69 -8.57
N ASN A 66 -2.21 9.43 -7.99
CA ASN A 66 -0.96 9.36 -8.72
C ASN A 66 -0.79 8.06 -9.53
N THR A 67 -1.40 6.97 -9.08
CA THR A 67 -1.14 5.64 -9.65
C THR A 67 -2.26 5.13 -10.57
N LYS A 68 -3.51 5.63 -10.45
CA LYS A 68 -4.70 5.08 -11.14
C LYS A 68 -4.88 3.56 -10.93
N LYS A 69 -4.29 3.00 -9.88
CA LYS A 69 -4.31 1.57 -9.55
C LYS A 69 -5.45 1.24 -8.59
N HIS A 70 -5.98 0.03 -8.69
CA HIS A 70 -6.76 -0.57 -7.62
C HIS A 70 -5.92 -0.63 -6.35
N MET A 71 -6.54 -0.38 -5.20
CA MET A 71 -5.83 -0.39 -3.92
C MET A 71 -6.22 -1.62 -3.11
N SER A 72 -5.22 -2.34 -2.63
CA SER A 72 -5.38 -3.44 -1.69
C SER A 72 -4.62 -3.14 -0.40
N PHE A 73 -5.29 -3.33 0.74
CA PHE A 73 -4.69 -3.11 2.06
C PHE A 73 -4.26 -4.43 2.67
N LEU A 74 -3.01 -4.49 3.15
CA LEU A 74 -2.51 -5.58 3.97
C LEU A 74 -2.20 -5.03 5.35
N VAL A 75 -2.94 -5.49 6.36
CA VAL A 75 -2.75 -5.05 7.75
C VAL A 75 -2.05 -6.16 8.52
N LEU A 76 -0.87 -5.85 9.06
CA LEU A 76 -0.12 -6.74 9.93
C LEU A 76 -0.23 -6.18 11.34
N SER A 77 -0.94 -6.90 12.21
CA SER A 77 -0.91 -6.63 13.65
C SER A 77 0.16 -7.50 14.28
N ARG A 78 1.10 -6.89 15.00
CA ARG A 78 1.98 -7.68 15.87
C ARG A 78 1.12 -8.29 16.97
N PRO A 79 1.21 -9.60 17.24
CA PRO A 79 0.60 -10.15 18.44
C PRO A 79 1.19 -9.42 19.63
N VAL A 80 0.34 -8.88 20.50
CA VAL A 80 0.78 -8.39 21.80
C VAL A 80 1.16 -9.65 22.58
N ILE A 81 2.44 -10.02 22.51
CA ILE A 81 2.99 -11.01 23.44
C ILE A 81 3.07 -10.27 24.77
N SER A 82 1.98 -10.30 25.52
CA SER A 82 1.94 -9.90 26.92
C SER A 82 2.80 -10.89 27.69
N GLY A 83 4.04 -10.49 27.98
CA GLY A 83 4.86 -11.07 29.04
C GLY A 83 4.67 -10.31 30.33
#